data_AF-A0A7S4RS86-F1
#
_entry.id   AF-A0A7S4RS86-F1
#
_cell.length_a   1.000
_cell.length_b   1.000
_cell.length_c   1.000
_cell.angle_alpha   90.00
_cell.angle_beta   90.00
_cell.angle_gamma   90.00
#
_symmetry.space_group_name_H-M   'P 1'
#
loop_
_entity.id
_entity.type
_entity.pdbx_description
1 polymer ?
#
loop_
_entity_poly.entity_id
_entity_poly.type
_entity_poly.pdbx_seq_one_letter_code
_entity_poly.pdbx_strand_id
1 'polypeptide(L)'
;EEDQASCLRVYWQLCFNLMGSSNNTVELSGKEMDEKEVVFTPLLHAYFIGVKTIACSLFGRYDLGAHLAIEKGDQQYLKMKGGVMWAQIFWFHRCLCVFAMARTNKTKERKYMAQAKRIHKELTKLLKNKNPNVLHYASLLNAEKAALKQKKTQEEIRKLYNDA
;
A
#
# COMPACT_ATOMS: atom_id res chain seq x y z
N GLU A 1 3.72 -11.42 -22.07
CA GLU A 1 4.56 -10.28 -22.50
C GLU A 1 3.78 -8.97 -22.47
N GLU A 2 2.56 -8.93 -23.02
CA GLU A 2 1.69 -7.75 -23.02
C GLU A 2 1.38 -7.19 -21.60
N ASP A 3 0.99 -8.06 -20.65
CA ASP A 3 0.77 -7.64 -19.26
C ASP A 3 2.01 -7.04 -18.58
N GLN A 4 3.22 -7.51 -18.93
CA GLN A 4 4.46 -6.99 -18.33
C GLN A 4 4.78 -5.59 -18.83
N ALA A 5 4.62 -5.35 -20.14
CA ALA A 5 4.79 -4.02 -20.73
C ALA A 5 3.77 -3.03 -20.14
N SER A 6 2.52 -3.46 -19.96
CA SER A 6 1.49 -2.64 -19.31
C SER A 6 1.79 -2.35 -17.84
N CYS A 7 2.24 -3.34 -17.05
CA CYS A 7 2.69 -3.10 -15.67
C CYS A 7 3.85 -2.09 -15.62
N LEU A 8 4.79 -2.16 -16.56
CA LEU A 8 5.92 -1.24 -16.62
C LEU A 8 5.46 0.20 -16.91
N ARG A 9 4.50 0.39 -17.82
CA ARG A 9 3.90 1.72 -18.09
C ARG A 9 3.22 2.31 -16.86
N VAL A 10 2.46 1.48 -16.12
CA VAL A 10 1.83 1.88 -14.84
C VAL A 10 2.88 2.37 -13.84
N TYR A 11 3.98 1.65 -13.70
CA TYR A 11 5.07 2.04 -12.80
C TYR A 11 5.77 3.33 -13.26
N TRP A 12 6.08 3.47 -14.55
CA TRP A 12 6.70 4.69 -15.07
C TRP A 12 5.80 5.91 -14.91
N GLN A 13 4.49 5.75 -15.06
CA GLN A 13 3.57 6.86 -14.82
C GLN A 13 3.60 7.31 -13.35
N LEU A 14 3.73 6.38 -12.38
CA LEU A 14 4.00 6.75 -10.98
C LEU A 14 5.31 7.54 -10.85
N CYS A 15 6.40 7.09 -11.49
CA CYS A 15 7.67 7.83 -11.46
C CYS A 15 7.53 9.25 -12.02
N PHE A 16 6.82 9.44 -13.13
CA PHE A 16 6.54 10.77 -13.69
C PHE A 16 5.70 11.64 -12.74
N ASN A 17 4.69 11.06 -12.07
CA ASN A 17 3.93 11.77 -11.07
C ASN A 17 4.83 12.22 -9.89
N LEU A 18 5.75 11.36 -9.43
CA LEU A 18 6.71 11.69 -8.37
C LEU A 18 7.71 12.79 -8.77
N MET A 19 8.04 12.89 -10.06
CA MET A 19 8.88 13.97 -10.60
C MET A 19 8.12 15.28 -10.86
N GLY A 20 6.83 15.35 -10.50
CA GLY A 20 6.01 16.56 -10.72
C GLY A 20 5.60 16.78 -12.18
N SER A 21 5.69 15.75 -13.03
CA SER A 21 5.28 15.84 -14.44
C SER A 21 3.77 15.65 -14.67
N SER A 22 2.96 15.53 -13.60
CA SER A 22 1.49 15.40 -13.68
C SER A 22 0.80 16.41 -12.76
N ASN A 23 -0.29 17.00 -13.27
CA ASN A 23 -1.16 17.90 -12.51
C ASN A 23 -1.94 17.16 -11.40
N ASN A 24 -2.19 15.87 -11.58
CA ASN A 24 -2.86 15.01 -10.60
C ASN A 24 -1.92 13.89 -10.20
N THR A 25 -1.29 14.04 -9.03
CA THR A 25 -0.20 13.17 -8.58
C THR A 25 -0.60 11.73 -8.28
N VAL A 26 -1.90 11.47 -8.10
CA VAL A 26 -2.43 10.14 -7.74
C VAL A 26 -3.18 9.47 -8.90
N GLU A 27 -3.60 10.24 -9.90
CA GLU A 27 -4.14 9.70 -11.15
C GLU A 27 -2.99 9.17 -12.01
N LEU A 28 -3.07 7.89 -12.39
CA LEU A 28 -2.05 7.25 -13.21
C LEU A 28 -2.38 7.49 -14.69
N SER A 29 -2.45 8.76 -15.07
CA SER A 29 -2.64 9.20 -16.46
C SER A 29 -1.60 10.25 -16.81
N GLY A 30 -1.06 10.17 -18.03
CA GLY A 30 -0.03 11.07 -18.53
C GLY A 30 0.70 10.48 -19.72
N LYS A 31 2.03 10.69 -19.75
CA LYS A 31 2.88 10.34 -20.89
C LYS A 31 2.87 8.84 -21.23
N GLU A 32 2.86 7.97 -20.22
CA GLU A 32 3.11 6.54 -20.40
C GLU A 32 1.84 5.69 -20.49
N MET A 33 0.76 6.17 -19.87
CA MET A 33 -0.55 5.53 -19.90
C MET A 33 -1.66 6.52 -19.61
N ASP A 34 -2.89 6.16 -19.94
CA ASP A 34 -4.10 6.80 -19.42
C ASP A 34 -4.96 5.75 -18.70
N GLU A 35 -5.15 5.91 -17.39
CA GLU A 35 -5.99 5.05 -16.55
C GLU A 35 -7.38 4.76 -17.15
N LYS A 36 -7.97 5.71 -17.89
CA LYS A 36 -9.32 5.55 -18.47
C LYS A 36 -9.34 4.72 -19.75
N GLU A 37 -8.20 4.58 -20.42
CA GLU A 37 -8.08 3.87 -21.70
C GLU A 37 -7.53 2.46 -21.53
N VAL A 38 -7.08 2.08 -20.32
CA VAL A 38 -6.52 0.76 -20.06
C VAL A 38 -7.60 -0.31 -20.07
N VAL A 39 -7.43 -1.31 -20.93
CA VAL A 39 -8.17 -2.57 -20.85
C VAL A 39 -7.49 -3.45 -19.80
N PHE A 40 -8.16 -3.64 -18.66
CA PHE A 40 -7.58 -4.35 -17.53
C PHE A 40 -7.75 -5.87 -17.64
N THR A 41 -6.62 -6.59 -17.70
CA THR A 41 -6.57 -8.00 -17.27
C THR A 41 -6.62 -8.07 -15.73
N PRO A 42 -7.01 -9.21 -15.13
CA PRO A 42 -7.03 -9.34 -13.68
C PRO A 42 -5.67 -9.08 -13.00
N LEU A 43 -4.57 -9.46 -13.65
CA LEU A 43 -3.20 -9.18 -13.17
C LEU A 43 -2.90 -7.68 -13.23
N LEU A 44 -3.12 -7.06 -14.40
CA LEU A 44 -2.85 -5.65 -14.60
C LEU A 44 -3.69 -4.79 -13.64
N HIS A 45 -4.96 -5.14 -13.42
CA HIS A 45 -5.82 -4.46 -12.45
C HIS A 45 -5.25 -4.51 -11.04
N ALA A 46 -4.84 -5.69 -10.56
CA ALA A 46 -4.27 -5.81 -9.22
C ALA A 46 -2.95 -5.03 -9.06
N TYR A 47 -2.11 -5.03 -10.10
CA TYR A 47 -0.89 -4.23 -10.12
C TYR A 47 -1.19 -2.74 -10.13
N PHE A 48 -2.12 -2.30 -10.96
CA PHE A 48 -2.60 -0.94 -11.07
C PHE A 48 -3.10 -0.39 -9.74
N ILE A 49 -3.97 -1.12 -9.04
CA ILE A 49 -4.46 -0.73 -7.72
C ILE A 49 -3.31 -0.67 -6.69
N GLY A 50 -2.36 -1.59 -6.78
CA GLY A 50 -1.15 -1.60 -5.97
C GLY A 50 -0.34 -0.31 -6.14
N VAL A 51 0.02 0.03 -7.38
CA VAL A 51 0.77 1.25 -7.71
C VAL A 51 0.00 2.51 -7.34
N LYS A 52 -1.31 2.56 -7.61
CA LYS A 52 -2.16 3.70 -7.25
C LYS A 52 -2.23 3.88 -5.73
N THR A 53 -2.21 2.79 -4.96
CA THR A 53 -2.14 2.85 -3.49
C THR A 53 -0.80 3.39 -3.00
N ILE A 54 0.32 3.05 -3.67
CA ILE A 54 1.62 3.65 -3.39
C ILE A 54 1.54 5.17 -3.60
N ALA A 55 1.04 5.61 -4.76
CA ALA A 55 0.85 7.03 -5.07
C ALA A 55 0.04 7.74 -3.98
N CYS A 56 -1.11 7.16 -3.60
CA CYS A 56 -1.95 7.69 -2.53
C CYS A 56 -1.17 7.90 -1.22
N SER A 57 -0.37 6.92 -0.83
CA SER A 57 0.38 6.99 0.43
C SER A 57 1.53 8.01 0.41
N LEU A 58 2.20 8.18 -0.73
CA LEU A 58 3.33 9.11 -0.90
C LEU A 58 2.85 10.56 -0.96
N PHE A 59 1.71 10.82 -1.59
CA PHE A 59 1.11 12.15 -1.71
C PHE A 59 0.09 12.48 -0.60
N GLY A 60 0.00 11.66 0.45
CA GLY A 60 -0.88 11.92 1.60
C GLY A 60 -2.38 11.75 1.35
N ARG A 61 -2.78 11.18 0.19
CA ARG A 61 -4.17 10.85 -0.16
C ARG A 61 -4.61 9.52 0.46
N TYR A 62 -4.48 9.43 1.78
CA TYR A 62 -4.78 8.22 2.55
C TYR A 62 -6.25 7.84 2.53
N ASP A 63 -7.15 8.79 2.29
CA ASP A 63 -8.59 8.59 2.08
C ASP A 63 -8.85 7.64 0.92
N LEU A 64 -8.27 7.97 -0.25
CA LEU A 64 -8.38 7.18 -1.47
C LEU A 64 -7.63 5.87 -1.32
N GLY A 65 -6.40 5.90 -0.81
CA GLY A 65 -5.61 4.69 -0.59
C GLY A 65 -6.29 3.69 0.37
N ALA A 66 -6.98 4.17 1.41
CA ALA A 66 -7.74 3.31 2.31
C ALA A 66 -9.03 2.79 1.67
N HIS A 67 -9.66 3.56 0.80
CA HIS A 67 -10.80 3.10 0.00
C HIS A 67 -10.40 1.90 -0.87
N LEU A 68 -9.35 2.07 -1.68
CA LEU A 68 -8.75 0.99 -2.50
C LEU A 68 -8.31 -0.20 -1.64
N ALA A 69 -7.76 0.05 -0.45
CA ALA A 69 -7.33 -1.01 0.46
C ALA A 69 -8.49 -1.86 1.02
N ILE A 70 -9.68 -1.28 1.16
CA ILE A 70 -10.88 -1.92 1.73
C ILE A 70 -11.75 -2.56 0.66
N GLU A 71 -11.76 -2.00 -0.55
CA GLU A 71 -12.55 -2.50 -1.67
C GLU A 71 -12.28 -3.99 -1.91
N LYS A 72 -13.36 -4.76 -2.06
CA LYS A 72 -13.31 -6.23 -2.16
C LYS A 72 -12.97 -6.61 -3.60
N GLY A 73 -11.84 -7.30 -3.79
CA GLY A 73 -11.46 -7.88 -5.10
C GLY A 73 -9.98 -8.26 -5.19
N ASP A 74 -9.09 -7.39 -4.68
CA ASP A 74 -7.64 -7.54 -4.95
C ASP A 74 -6.89 -8.55 -4.09
N GLN A 75 -7.45 -8.91 -2.92
CA GLN A 75 -6.74 -9.78 -1.99
C GLN A 75 -6.52 -11.19 -2.56
N GLN A 76 -7.29 -11.58 -3.57
CA GLN A 76 -7.21 -12.90 -4.18
C GLN A 76 -5.97 -13.00 -5.08
N TYR A 77 -5.64 -11.94 -5.84
CA TYR A 77 -4.47 -11.93 -6.72
C TYR A 77 -3.15 -11.91 -5.93
N LEU A 78 -3.06 -11.07 -4.89
CA LEU A 78 -1.87 -10.98 -4.03
C LEU A 78 -1.63 -12.27 -3.22
N LYS A 79 -2.68 -13.08 -2.98
CA LYS A 79 -2.57 -14.40 -2.36
C LYS A 79 -2.14 -15.49 -3.35
N MET A 80 -2.45 -15.36 -4.63
CA MET A 80 -2.23 -16.39 -5.64
C MET A 80 -0.77 -16.55 -6.07
N LYS A 81 0.07 -15.53 -5.91
CA LYS A 81 1.48 -15.58 -6.33
C LYS A 81 2.40 -15.03 -5.24
N GLY A 82 2.60 -15.79 -4.16
CA GLY A 82 3.48 -15.46 -3.04
C GLY A 82 4.98 -15.23 -3.37
N GLY A 83 5.37 -15.31 -4.66
CA GLY A 83 6.71 -14.99 -5.16
C GLY A 83 6.82 -13.65 -5.89
N VAL A 84 5.74 -12.88 -6.05
CA VAL A 84 5.81 -11.56 -6.71
C VAL A 84 6.31 -10.52 -5.71
N MET A 85 7.55 -10.06 -5.90
CA MET A 85 8.21 -9.03 -5.09
C MET A 85 7.31 -7.82 -4.80
N TRP A 86 6.54 -7.38 -5.79
CA TRP A 86 5.64 -6.22 -5.68
C TRP A 86 4.45 -6.42 -4.74
N ALA A 87 4.01 -7.66 -4.50
CA ALA A 87 2.82 -7.89 -3.69
C ALA A 87 2.98 -7.41 -2.24
N GLN A 88 4.21 -7.50 -1.72
CA GLN A 88 4.55 -7.18 -0.33
C GLN A 88 4.54 -5.67 -0.09
N ILE A 89 5.13 -4.89 -1.00
CA ILE A 89 5.11 -3.43 -0.93
C ILE A 89 3.67 -2.90 -1.07
N PHE A 90 2.84 -3.50 -1.94
CA PHE A 90 1.43 -3.13 -2.03
C PHE A 90 0.67 -3.36 -0.71
N TRP A 91 0.93 -4.47 -0.01
CA TRP A 91 0.34 -4.68 1.33
C TRP A 91 0.82 -3.66 2.35
N PHE A 92 2.10 -3.30 2.33
CA PHE A 92 2.65 -2.29 3.20
C PHE A 92 1.93 -0.94 3.03
N HIS A 93 1.86 -0.42 1.81
CA HIS A 93 1.21 0.87 1.54
C HIS A 93 -0.31 0.84 1.79
N ARG A 94 -1.00 -0.26 1.50
CA ARG A 94 -2.42 -0.44 1.90
C ARG A 94 -2.59 -0.32 3.41
N CYS A 95 -1.70 -0.95 4.19
CA CYS A 95 -1.75 -0.90 5.65
C CYS A 95 -1.48 0.51 6.17
N LEU A 96 -0.50 1.23 5.60
CA LEU A 96 -0.20 2.62 5.93
C LEU A 96 -1.42 3.54 5.73
N CYS A 97 -2.06 3.49 4.56
CA CYS A 97 -3.24 4.31 4.28
C CYS A 97 -4.36 4.05 5.29
N VAL A 98 -4.62 2.79 5.62
CA VAL A 98 -5.65 2.41 6.58
C VAL A 98 -5.28 2.85 8.01
N PHE A 99 -4.00 2.76 8.40
CA PHE A 99 -3.54 3.27 9.69
C PHE A 99 -3.66 4.79 9.79
N ALA A 100 -3.28 5.53 8.74
CA ALA A 100 -3.46 6.97 8.68
C ALA A 100 -4.94 7.37 8.83
N MET A 101 -5.85 6.65 8.15
CA MET A 101 -7.29 6.88 8.30
C MET A 101 -7.83 6.49 9.68
N ALA A 102 -7.29 5.44 10.32
CA ALA A 102 -7.65 5.11 11.70
C ALA A 102 -7.22 6.21 12.69
N ARG A 103 -6.08 6.87 12.44
CA ARG A 103 -5.57 7.97 13.26
C ARG A 103 -6.51 9.17 13.23
N THR A 104 -6.91 9.57 12.03
CA THR A 104 -7.62 10.83 11.75
C THR A 104 -9.14 10.68 11.85
N ASN A 105 -9.70 9.52 11.51
CA ASN A 105 -11.15 9.30 11.47
C ASN A 105 -11.64 8.46 12.66
N LYS A 106 -11.84 9.11 13.80
CA LYS A 106 -12.28 8.48 15.05
C LYS A 106 -13.62 7.75 14.95
N THR A 107 -14.56 8.29 14.16
CA THR A 107 -15.90 7.67 13.98
C THR A 107 -15.84 6.32 13.25
N LYS A 108 -14.84 6.13 12.38
CA LYS A 108 -14.63 4.90 11.60
C LYS A 108 -13.36 4.14 12.00
N GLU A 109 -12.73 4.52 13.12
CA GLU A 109 -11.46 3.96 13.58
C GLU A 109 -11.53 2.44 13.66
N ARG A 110 -12.61 1.89 14.24
CA ARG A 110 -12.80 0.43 14.37
C ARG A 110 -12.79 -0.29 13.01
N LYS A 111 -13.42 0.30 11.99
CA LYS A 111 -13.47 -0.25 10.62
C LYS A 111 -12.06 -0.29 10.02
N TYR A 112 -11.34 0.82 10.10
CA TYR A 112 -9.97 0.91 9.57
C TYR A 112 -9.01 -0.02 10.35
N MET A 113 -9.06 0.00 11.68
CA MET A 113 -8.23 -0.89 12.50
C MET A 113 -8.50 -2.37 12.27
N ALA A 114 -9.75 -2.77 11.99
CA ALA A 114 -10.05 -4.15 11.61
C ALA A 114 -9.35 -4.55 10.30
N GLN A 115 -9.38 -3.67 9.29
CA GLN A 115 -8.71 -3.91 8.02
C GLN A 115 -7.18 -3.91 8.15
N ALA A 116 -6.61 -2.97 8.90
CA ALA A 116 -5.17 -2.91 9.15
C ALA A 116 -4.69 -4.19 9.86
N LYS A 117 -5.42 -4.68 10.87
CA LYS A 117 -5.11 -5.96 11.54
C LYS A 117 -5.09 -7.14 10.57
N ARG A 118 -6.02 -7.18 9.62
CA ARG A 118 -6.10 -8.24 8.59
C ARG A 118 -4.86 -8.21 7.68
N ILE A 119 -4.51 -7.05 7.14
CA ILE A 119 -3.35 -6.90 6.23
C ILE A 119 -2.05 -7.17 6.99
N HIS A 120 -1.90 -6.62 8.19
CA HIS A 120 -0.73 -6.82 9.04
C HIS A 120 -0.49 -8.30 9.38
N LYS A 121 -1.56 -9.08 9.57
CA LYS A 121 -1.47 -10.53 9.83
C LYS A 121 -0.83 -11.28 8.66
N GLU A 122 -1.14 -10.90 7.41
CA GLU A 122 -0.56 -11.52 6.22
C GLU A 122 0.95 -11.20 6.11
N LEU A 123 1.36 -9.95 6.32
CA LEU A 123 2.78 -9.58 6.35
C LEU A 123 3.53 -10.29 7.48
N THR A 124 2.92 -10.40 8.67
CA THR A 124 3.51 -11.15 9.79
C THR A 124 3.66 -12.64 9.45
N LYS A 125 2.72 -13.23 8.71
CA LYS A 125 2.82 -14.62 8.26
C LYS A 125 4.00 -14.80 7.29
N LEU A 126 4.20 -13.88 6.34
CA LEU A 126 5.36 -13.90 5.45
C LEU A 126 6.68 -13.77 6.21
N LEU A 127 6.73 -12.91 7.23
CA LEU A 127 7.91 -12.74 8.08
C LEU A 127 8.25 -14.03 8.84
N LYS A 128 7.23 -14.71 9.41
CA LYS A 128 7.41 -16.01 10.07
C LYS A 128 7.95 -17.09 9.14
N ASN A 129 7.62 -17.00 7.86
CA ASN A 129 8.15 -17.87 6.81
C ASN A 129 9.55 -17.45 6.33
N LYS A 130 10.26 -16.62 7.10
CA LYS A 130 11.62 -16.14 6.83
C LYS A 130 11.76 -15.39 5.49
N ASN A 131 10.70 -14.70 5.05
CA ASN A 131 10.81 -13.82 3.89
C ASN A 131 11.51 -12.52 4.30
N PRO A 132 12.76 -12.26 3.89
CA PRO A 132 13.50 -11.08 4.36
C PRO A 132 12.92 -9.77 3.82
N ASN A 133 12.26 -9.82 2.65
CA ASN A 133 11.73 -8.62 1.98
C ASN A 133 10.59 -7.94 2.76
N VAL A 134 9.99 -8.62 3.75
CA VAL A 134 8.92 -8.03 4.59
C VAL A 134 9.40 -7.58 5.96
N LEU A 135 10.68 -7.76 6.30
CA LEU A 135 11.23 -7.45 7.62
C LEU A 135 10.99 -5.98 7.98
N HIS A 136 11.52 -5.06 7.17
CA HIS A 136 11.40 -3.62 7.39
C HIS A 136 9.94 -3.14 7.34
N TYR A 137 9.14 -3.67 6.41
CA TYR A 137 7.70 -3.36 6.35
C TYR A 137 6.97 -3.76 7.63
N ALA A 138 7.25 -4.94 8.18
CA ALA A 138 6.65 -5.39 9.43
C ALA A 138 7.09 -4.54 10.62
N SER A 139 8.38 -4.17 10.70
CA SER A 139 8.91 -3.29 11.75
C SER A 139 8.23 -1.92 11.73
N LEU A 140 8.15 -1.27 10.56
CA LEU A 140 7.47 0.03 10.39
C LEU A 140 5.99 -0.05 10.76
N LEU A 141 5.28 -1.10 10.34
CA LEU A 141 3.86 -1.24 10.68
C LEU A 141 3.62 -1.54 12.16
N ASN A 142 4.56 -2.20 12.83
CA ASN A 142 4.51 -2.38 14.28
C ASN A 142 4.68 -1.04 15.01
N ALA A 143 5.60 -0.19 14.54
CA ALA A 143 5.77 1.17 15.05
C ALA A 143 4.49 2.01 14.85
N GLU A 144 3.92 2.00 13.65
CA GLU A 144 2.65 2.69 13.34
C GLU A 144 1.50 2.24 14.24
N LYS A 145 1.36 0.93 14.43
CA LYS A 145 0.36 0.35 15.32
C LYS A 145 0.56 0.74 16.79
N ALA A 146 1.82 0.83 17.24
CA ALA A 146 2.14 1.26 18.60
C ALA A 146 1.78 2.74 18.79
N ALA A 147 2.11 3.58 17.81
CA ALA A 147 1.77 5.00 17.79
C ALA A 147 0.26 5.23 17.85
N LEU A 148 -0.52 4.48 17.07
CA LEU A 148 -1.98 4.57 17.07
C LEU A 148 -2.63 4.23 18.40
N LYS A 149 -2.10 3.23 19.11
CA LYS A 149 -2.69 2.79 20.38
C LYS A 149 -2.34 3.71 21.56
N GLN A 150 -1.40 4.65 21.39
CA GLN A 150 -0.87 5.51 22.46
C GLN A 150 -0.44 4.73 23.73
N LYS A 151 -0.05 3.47 23.56
CA LYS A 151 0.35 2.58 24.67
C LYS A 151 1.85 2.67 24.99
N LYS A 152 2.57 3.54 24.28
CA LYS A 152 4.00 3.74 24.37
C LYS A 152 4.30 5.23 24.37
N THR A 153 5.39 5.64 25.01
CA THR A 153 5.86 7.02 24.98
C THR A 153 6.30 7.40 23.55
N GLN A 154 6.38 8.70 23.26
CA GLN A 154 6.87 9.17 21.96
C GLN A 154 8.31 8.73 21.69
N GLU A 155 9.13 8.64 22.73
CA GLU A 155 10.52 8.16 22.64
C GLU A 155 10.58 6.68 22.29
N GLU A 156 9.75 5.85 22.92
CA GLU A 156 9.64 4.43 22.59
C GLU A 156 9.14 4.21 21.16
N ILE A 157 8.19 5.02 20.69
CA ILE A 157 7.72 4.99 19.30
C ILE A 157 8.84 5.38 18.34
N ARG A 158 9.58 6.46 18.64
CA ARG A 158 10.71 6.92 17.81
C ARG A 158 11.80 5.86 17.71
N LYS A 159 12.11 5.18 18.81
CA LYS A 159 13.06 4.08 18.82
C LYS A 159 12.61 2.95 17.88
N LEU A 160 11.33 2.57 17.90
CA LEU A 160 10.80 1.56 16.98
C LEU A 160 10.94 1.95 15.50
N TYR A 161 10.85 3.24 15.16
CA TYR A 161 11.08 3.70 13.79
C TYR A 161 12.56 3.67 13.41
N ASN A 162 13.46 4.01 14.33
CA ASN A 162 14.91 3.97 14.07
C ASN A 162 15.45 2.54 13.92
N ASP A 163 14.83 1.60 14.63
CA ASP A 163 15.20 0.18 14.61
C ASP A 163 14.53 -0.58 13.43
N ALA A 164 13.66 0.07 12.66
CA ALA A 164 12.86 -0.54 11.59
C ALA A 164 13.57 -0.52 10.23
#